data_AF-A0A2V1DIL5-F1
#
_entry.id   AF-A0A2V1DIL5-F1
#
_cell.length_a   1.000
_cell.length_b   1.000
_cell.length_c   1.000
_cell.angle_alpha   90.00
_cell.angle_beta   90.00
_cell.angle_gamma   90.00
#
_symmetry.space_group_name_H-M   'P 1'
#
loop_
_entity.id
_entity.type
_entity.pdbx_description
1 polymer ?
#
loop_
_entity_poly.entity_id
_entity_poly.type
_entity_poly.pdbx_seq_one_letter_code
_entity_poly.pdbx_strand_id
1 'polypeptide(L)' 'MNLSSLGPTTRATFGYVVLGRSGDKSSDCNLGLFVRHHDEYDWLGTLLNVENIHKLLGRDDKGKNIDRYRGFNATN' A
#
# COMPACT_ATOMS: atom_id res chain seq x y z
N MET A 1 -8.14 -0.54 12.01
CA MET A 1 -9.45 -0.79 11.36
C MET A 1 -9.49 -2.22 10.84
N ASN A 2 -10.65 -2.82 10.59
CA ASN A 2 -10.75 -4.13 9.93
C ASN A 2 -11.21 -3.93 8.47
N LEU A 3 -10.66 -4.66 7.50
CA LEU A 3 -11.08 -4.57 6.11
C LEU A 3 -12.58 -4.88 5.91
N SER A 4 -13.14 -5.79 6.69
CA SER A 4 -14.56 -6.14 6.59
C SER A 4 -15.49 -5.04 7.06
N SER A 5 -15.01 -4.07 7.86
CA SER A 5 -15.80 -2.94 8.32
C SER A 5 -15.86 -1.77 7.31
N LEU A 6 -15.17 -1.89 6.17
CA LEU A 6 -15.07 -0.84 5.15
C LEU A 6 -16.08 -0.97 4.01
N GLY A 7 -16.95 -1.98 4.06
CA GLY A 7 -17.91 -2.27 2.99
C GLY A 7 -17.30 -3.06 1.81
N PRO A 8 -18.07 -3.27 0.74
CA PRO A 8 -17.63 -4.07 -0.41
C PRO A 8 -16.55 -3.38 -1.24
N THR A 9 -15.61 -4.15 -1.78
CA THR A 9 -14.58 -3.65 -2.71
C THR A 9 -15.10 -3.57 -4.14
N THR A 10 -14.77 -2.50 -4.86
CA THR A 10 -15.07 -2.34 -6.30
C THR A 10 -13.77 -2.35 -7.11
N ARG A 11 -13.81 -2.93 -8.32
CA ARG A 11 -12.71 -2.80 -9.29
C ARG A 11 -12.68 -1.37 -9.84
N ALA A 12 -11.51 -0.75 -9.79
CA ALA A 12 -11.29 0.59 -10.32
C ALA A 12 -10.05 0.63 -11.21
N THR A 13 -9.91 1.69 -11.99
CA THR A 13 -8.70 1.94 -12.78
C THR A 13 -7.50 2.21 -11.88
N PHE A 14 -6.29 1.91 -12.37
CA PHE A 14 -5.06 2.28 -11.67
C PHE A 14 -5.00 3.81 -11.54
N GLY A 15 -4.61 4.31 -10.36
CA GLY A 15 -4.60 5.75 -10.08
C GLY A 15 -5.95 6.36 -9.64
N TYR A 16 -7.01 5.54 -9.52
CA TYR A 16 -8.33 6.04 -9.11
C TYR A 16 -8.34 6.67 -7.71
N VAL A 17 -7.72 5.98 -6.72
CA VAL A 17 -7.63 6.46 -5.33
C VAL A 17 -6.20 6.88 -4.96
N VAL A 18 -5.21 6.11 -5.41
CA VAL A 18 -3.82 6.23 -4.94
C VAL A 18 -2.88 6.41 -6.12
N LEU A 19 -1.98 7.38 -6.02
CA LEU A 19 -0.84 7.54 -6.93
C LEU A 19 0.30 6.65 -6.45
N GLY A 20 0.97 5.98 -7.38
CA GLY A 20 2.08 5.09 -7.08
C GLY A 20 3.39 5.54 -7.72
N ARG A 21 4.50 5.36 -7.00
CA ARG A 21 5.85 5.46 -7.55
C ARG A 21 6.63 4.22 -7.15
N SER A 22 7.11 3.45 -8.11
CA SER A 22 8.09 2.41 -7.87
C SER A 22 9.50 2.99 -7.97
N GLY A 23 10.43 2.39 -7.23
CA GLY A 23 11.85 2.61 -7.38
C GLY A 23 12.58 1.36 -6.95
N ASP A 24 13.57 0.95 -7.74
CA ASP A 24 14.46 -0.12 -7.36
C ASP A 24 15.79 0.46 -6.89
N LYS A 25 16.32 -0.08 -5.79
CA LYS A 25 17.68 0.17 -5.34
C LYS A 25 18.36 -1.18 -5.11
N SER A 26 19.03 -1.67 -6.15
CA SER A 26 19.77 -2.94 -6.12
C SER A 26 18.87 -4.15 -5.85
N SER A 27 18.83 -4.65 -4.61
CA SER A 27 18.00 -5.79 -4.24
C SER A 27 16.72 -5.37 -3.49
N ASP A 28 16.57 -4.06 -3.25
CA ASP A 28 15.45 -3.49 -2.52
C ASP A 28 14.50 -2.81 -3.49
N CYS A 29 13.33 -3.43 -3.68
CA CYS A 29 12.24 -2.83 -4.41
C CYS A 29 11.41 -1.96 -3.45
N ASN A 30 11.32 -0.67 -3.73
CA ASN A 30 10.51 0.27 -2.97
C ASN A 30 9.24 0.65 -3.75
N LEU A 31 8.11 0.66 -3.05
CA LEU A 31 6.83 1.14 -3.56
C LEU A 31 6.33 2.29 -2.68
N GLY A 32 6.30 3.49 -3.24
CA GLY A 32 5.66 4.66 -2.64
C GLY A 32 4.22 4.79 -3.10
N LEU A 33 3.30 4.98 -2.17
CA LEU A 33 1.87 5.15 -2.42
C LEU A 33 1.37 6.44 -1.75
N PHE A 34 0.63 7.24 -2.51
CA PHE A 34 0.19 8.57 -2.11
C PHE A 34 -1.32 8.70 -2.29
N VAL A 35 -2.02 8.99 -1.18
CA VAL A 35 -3.46 9.27 -1.15
C VAL A 35 -3.72 10.76 -1.38
N ARG A 36 -4.94 11.11 -1.77
CA ARG A 36 -5.34 12.51 -2.00
C ARG A 36 -5.78 13.17 -0.71
N HIS A 37 -6.44 12.41 0.17
CA HIS A 37 -6.98 12.89 1.43
C HIS A 37 -6.43 12.10 2.62
N HIS A 38 -6.34 12.75 3.78
CA HIS A 38 -5.71 12.16 4.96
C HIS A 38 -6.49 10.94 5.51
N ASP A 39 -7.81 10.97 5.44
CA ASP A 39 -8.71 9.89 5.86
C ASP A 39 -8.57 8.62 4.99
N GLU A 40 -8.21 8.76 3.72
CA GLU A 40 -7.91 7.63 2.83
C GLU A 40 -6.66 6.85 3.26
N TYR A 41 -5.73 7.48 3.99
CA TYR A 41 -4.48 6.84 4.42
C TYR A 41 -4.75 5.65 5.35
N ASP A 42 -5.71 5.79 6.27
CA ASP A 42 -6.02 4.74 7.25
C ASP A 42 -6.68 3.53 6.58
N TRP A 43 -7.51 3.78 5.57
CA TRP A 43 -8.04 2.72 4.69
C TRP A 43 -6.91 2.00 3.95
N LEU A 44 -6.05 2.76 3.24
CA LEU A 44 -4.95 2.20 2.46
C LEU A 44 -4.01 1.38 3.33
N GLY A 45 -3.72 1.89 4.53
CA GLY A 45 -2.86 1.23 5.48
C GLY A 45 -3.48 -0.03 6.10
N THR A 46 -4.80 -0.13 6.16
CA THR A 46 -5.48 -1.35 6.61
C THR A 46 -5.45 -2.41 5.50
N LEU A 47 -5.64 -2.00 4.24
CA LEU A 47 -5.55 -2.88 3.07
C LEU A 47 -4.14 -3.40 2.83
N LEU A 48 -3.14 -2.53 2.80
CA LEU A 48 -1.75 -2.83 2.46
C LEU A 48 -0.88 -3.04 3.70
N ASN A 49 -1.33 -3.92 4.59
CA ASN A 49 -0.46 -4.47 5.64
C ASN A 49 0.48 -5.54 5.06
N VAL A 50 1.54 -5.87 5.80
CA VAL A 50 2.60 -6.80 5.33
C VAL A 50 2.01 -8.15 4.91
N GLU A 51 1.11 -8.71 5.72
CA GLU A 51 0.44 -9.99 5.42
C GLU A 51 -0.32 -9.93 4.08
N ASN A 52 -1.05 -8.85 3.83
CA ASN A 52 -1.79 -8.67 2.59
C ASN A 52 -0.87 -8.42 1.39
N ILE A 53 0.29 -7.79 1.57
CA ILE A 53 1.28 -7.66 0.48
C ILE A 53 1.79 -9.05 0.06
N HIS A 54 2.14 -9.91 1.01
CA HIS A 54 2.53 -11.29 0.70
C HIS A 54 1.43 -12.02 -0.10
N LYS A 55 0.16 -11.88 0.30
CA LYS A 55 -0.98 -12.44 -0.45
C LYS A 55 -1.09 -11.86 -1.87
N LEU A 56 -0.84 -10.56 -2.04
CA LEU A 56 -0.91 -9.89 -3.35
C LEU A 56 0.25 -10.27 -4.28
N LEU A 57 1.45 -10.54 -3.75
CA LEU A 57 2.59 -11.05 -4.52
C LEU A 57 2.36 -12.47 -5.03
N GLY A 58 1.54 -13.26 -4.33
CA GLY A 58 1.15 -14.59 -4.79
C GLY A 58 2.34 -15.51 -5.02
N ARG A 59 2.53 -15.99 -6.25
CA ARG A 59 3.63 -16.92 -6.60
C ARG A 59 5.01 -16.25 -6.64
N ASP A 60 5.04 -14.93 -6.74
CA ASP A 60 6.28 -14.15 -6.76
C ASP A 60 6.80 -13.88 -5.35
N ASP A 61 5.99 -14.16 -4.32
CA ASP A 61 6.46 -14.11 -2.94
C ASP A 61 7.52 -15.20 -2.67
N LYS A 62 8.75 -14.75 -2.41
CA LYS A 62 9.89 -15.61 -2.04
C LYS A 62 10.20 -15.57 -0.55
N GLY A 63 9.27 -15.06 0.28
CA GLY A 63 9.46 -14.94 1.73
C GLY A 63 10.55 -13.94 2.11
N LYS A 64 10.77 -12.92 1.28
CA LYS A 64 11.69 -11.82 1.60
C LYS A 64 11.04 -10.87 2.61
N ASN A 65 11.85 -10.18 3.38
CA ASN A 65 11.36 -9.19 4.33
C ASN A 65 10.67 -8.05 3.58
N ILE A 66 9.56 -7.57 4.16
CA ILE A 66 8.82 -6.41 3.67
C ILE A 66 8.75 -5.40 4.80
N ASP A 67 9.50 -4.33 4.66
CA ASP A 67 9.46 -3.21 5.60
C ASP A 67 8.41 -2.19 5.16
N ARG A 68 7.64 -1.70 6.14
CA ARG A 68 6.60 -0.71 5.91
C ARG A 68 6.90 0.56 6.68
N TYR A 69 6.92 1.68 5.96
CA TYR A 69 7.14 3.01 6.51
C TYR A 69 5.91 3.89 6.30
N ARG A 70 5.52 4.65 7.32
CA ARG A 70 4.54 5.73 7.18
C ARG A 70 5.29 6.97 6.70
N GLY A 71 4.90 7.48 5.54
CA GLY A 71 5.40 8.77 5.06
C GLY A 71 5.01 9.88 6.02
N PHE A 72 5.94 10.79 6.30
CA PHE A 72 5.65 12.04 7.00
C PHE A 72 5.41 13.11 5.95
N ASN A 73 4.20 13.68 5.91
CA ASN A 73 4.02 14.97 5.29
C ASN A 73 4.63 16.00 6.25
N ALA A 74 5.68 16.69 5.81
CA ALA A 74 6.13 17.89 6.50
C ALA A 74 5.02 18.95 6.35
N THR A 75 4.14 19.03 7.34
CA THR A 75 3.37 20.25 7.55
C THR A 75 4.34 21.26 8.17
N ASN A 76 4.45 22.44 7.55
CA ASN A 76 5.25 23.58 8.01
C ASN A 76 5.14 23.83 9.52
#